data_AF-A0A1S2F7L1-F1
#
_entry.id   AF-A0A1S2F7L1-F1
#
_cell.length_a   1.000
_cell.length_b   1.000
_cell.length_c   1.000
_cell.angle_alpha   90.00
_cell.angle_beta   90.00
_cell.angle_gamma   90.00
#
_symmetry.space_group_name_H-M   'P 1'
#
loop_
_entity.id
_entity.type
_entity.pdbx_description
1 polymer ?
#
loop_
_entity_poly.entity_id
_entity_poly.type
_entity_poly.pdbx_seq_one_letter_code
_entity_poly.pdbx_strand_id
1 'polypeptide(L)'
;MQIQVSDQAARWYKKELDLQAGTFVRFFPRYSSGGGLHPGFSLGISVEEPREAGLTECSEEVTFFMEEQDLWYLKGYTLRVKYEESLDDISYIYEEEGAVN
;
A
#
# COMPACT_ATOMS: atom_id res chain seq x y z
N MET A 1 3.28 -8.38 9.87
CA MET A 1 3.22 -7.57 8.64
C MET A 1 1.85 -6.94 8.60
N GLN A 2 1.74 -5.66 8.27
CA GLN A 2 0.45 -4.96 8.16
C GLN A 2 0.50 -3.91 7.05
N ILE A 3 -0.67 -3.56 6.53
CA ILE A 3 -0.89 -2.40 5.67
C ILE A 3 -1.71 -1.42 6.50
N GLN A 4 -1.31 -0.15 6.51
CA GLN A 4 -2.03 0.91 7.18
C GLN A 4 -2.12 2.10 6.24
N VAL A 5 -3.33 2.48 5.88
CA VAL A 5 -3.60 3.60 4.97
C VAL A 5 -4.32 4.68 5.76
N SER A 6 -3.75 5.88 5.82
CA SER A 6 -4.45 6.99 6.46
C SER A 6 -5.68 7.39 5.66
N ASP A 7 -6.72 7.89 6.34
CA ASP A 7 -7.93 8.35 5.67
C ASP A 7 -7.66 9.45 4.64
N GLN A 8 -6.64 10.29 4.88
CA GLN A 8 -6.20 11.29 3.91
C GLN A 8 -5.61 10.63 2.65
N ALA A 9 -4.79 9.59 2.80
CA ALA A 9 -4.23 8.85 1.67
C ALA A 9 -5.33 8.10 0.92
N ALA A 10 -6.28 7.48 1.62
CA ALA A 10 -7.42 6.81 1.00
C ALA A 10 -8.27 7.79 0.18
N ARG A 11 -8.57 8.99 0.71
CA ARG A 11 -9.24 10.05 -0.05
C ARG A 11 -8.45 10.51 -1.27
N TRP A 12 -7.13 10.61 -1.15
CA TRP A 12 -6.26 10.94 -2.28
C TRP A 12 -6.38 9.88 -3.38
N TYR A 13 -6.29 8.59 -3.04
CA TYR A 13 -6.49 7.49 -4.02
C TYR A 13 -7.86 7.55 -4.69
N LYS A 14 -8.92 7.81 -3.91
CA LYS A 14 -10.27 7.96 -4.46
C LYS A 14 -10.34 9.08 -5.51
N LYS A 15 -9.73 10.22 -5.21
CA LYS A 15 -9.69 11.37 -6.13
C LYS A 15 -8.82 11.08 -7.36
N GLU A 16 -7.61 10.59 -7.17
CA GLU A 16 -6.61 10.45 -8.24
C GLU A 16 -6.94 9.32 -9.22
N LEU A 17 -7.53 8.23 -8.71
CA LEU A 17 -7.90 7.05 -9.51
C LEU A 17 -9.41 6.97 -9.81
N ASP A 18 -10.18 8.01 -9.47
CA ASP A 18 -11.65 8.08 -9.62
C ASP A 18 -12.38 6.85 -9.01
N LEU A 19 -11.97 6.46 -7.80
CA LEU A 19 -12.48 5.26 -7.14
C LEU A 19 -13.83 5.48 -6.49
N GLN A 20 -14.68 4.46 -6.58
CA GLN A 20 -15.99 4.40 -5.93
C GLN A 20 -15.91 3.61 -4.62
N ALA A 21 -16.93 3.76 -3.76
CA ALA A 21 -17.05 2.92 -2.57
C ALA A 21 -17.11 1.43 -2.95
N GLY A 22 -16.38 0.59 -2.21
CA GLY A 22 -16.28 -0.84 -2.46
C GLY A 22 -15.21 -1.26 -3.46
N THR A 23 -14.42 -0.33 -4.01
CA THR A 23 -13.28 -0.69 -4.87
C THR A 23 -12.11 -1.27 -4.07
N PHE A 24 -11.29 -2.04 -4.78
CA PHE A 24 -10.09 -2.68 -4.25
C PHE A 24 -8.85 -2.09 -4.91
N VAL A 25 -7.85 -1.74 -4.10
CA VAL A 25 -6.54 -1.27 -4.55
C VAL A 25 -5.49 -2.28 -4.09
N ARG A 26 -4.85 -2.93 -5.06
CA ARG A 26 -3.78 -3.90 -4.81
C ARG A 26 -2.44 -3.20 -4.71
N PHE A 27 -1.68 -3.52 -3.67
CA PHE A 27 -0.25 -3.27 -3.56
C PHE A 27 0.53 -4.52 -3.97
N PHE A 28 1.54 -4.37 -4.82
CA PHE A 28 2.37 -5.50 -5.26
C PHE A 28 3.81 -5.07 -5.58
N PRO A 29 4.81 -5.96 -5.41
CA PRO A 29 6.18 -5.69 -5.81
C PRO A 29 6.30 -5.65 -7.34
N ARG A 30 6.98 -4.62 -7.86
CA ARG A 30 7.28 -4.47 -9.29
C ARG A 30 8.78 -4.29 -9.51
N TYR A 31 9.33 -5.00 -10.49
CA TYR A 31 10.70 -4.77 -10.93
C TYR A 31 10.88 -3.34 -11.46
N SER A 32 11.87 -2.64 -10.92
CA SER A 32 12.24 -1.30 -11.35
C SER A 32 13.67 -0.98 -10.94
N SER A 33 14.29 0.03 -11.53
CA SER A 33 15.57 0.56 -11.03
C SER A 33 15.42 1.40 -9.75
N GLY A 34 14.22 1.44 -9.15
CA GLY A 34 13.93 2.21 -7.95
C GLY A 34 14.50 1.59 -6.68
N GLY A 35 14.75 2.44 -5.68
CA GLY A 35 15.07 2.05 -4.31
C GLY A 35 13.84 2.25 -3.43
N GLY A 36 13.28 1.16 -2.92
CA GLY A 36 12.27 1.16 -1.87
C GLY A 36 12.73 0.25 -0.74
N LEU A 37 11.88 -0.71 -0.36
CA LEU A 37 12.22 -1.69 0.66
C LEU A 37 13.28 -2.72 0.23
N HIS A 38 13.21 -3.18 -1.03
CA HIS A 38 14.15 -4.15 -1.59
C HIS A 38 14.86 -3.58 -2.83
N PRO A 39 16.20 -3.72 -2.96
CA PRO A 39 16.91 -3.30 -4.16
C PRO A 39 16.36 -3.94 -5.44
N GLY A 40 16.10 -3.13 -6.47
CA GLY A 40 15.55 -3.60 -7.75
C GLY A 40 14.02 -3.75 -7.78
N PHE A 41 13.34 -3.37 -6.69
CA PHE A 41 11.88 -3.42 -6.60
C PHE A 41 11.31 -2.09 -6.10
N SER A 42 10.13 -1.75 -6.61
CA SER A 42 9.25 -0.70 -6.09
C SER A 42 7.87 -1.27 -5.78
N LEU A 43 7.08 -0.51 -5.04
CA LEU A 43 5.67 -0.81 -4.80
C LEU A 43 4.84 -0.33 -5.99
N GLY A 44 4.13 -1.26 -6.63
CA GLY A 44 3.12 -0.97 -7.64
C GLY A 44 1.72 -0.94 -7.05
N ILE A 45 0.81 -0.29 -7.76
CA ILE A 45 -0.63 -0.26 -7.47
C ILE A 45 -1.45 -0.71 -8.68
N SER A 46 -2.57 -1.38 -8.43
CA SER A 46 -3.60 -1.67 -9.44
C SER A 46 -5.00 -1.65 -8.81
N VAL A 47 -6.03 -1.38 -9.61
CA VAL A 47 -7.44 -1.45 -9.19
C VAL A 47 -8.02 -2.74 -9.72
N GLU A 48 -8.09 -3.76 -8.86
CA GLU A 48 -8.59 -5.09 -9.22
C GLU A 48 -9.09 -5.83 -7.99
N GLU A 49 -10.00 -6.79 -8.18
CA GLU A 49 -10.49 -7.64 -7.09
C GLU A 49 -9.41 -8.64 -6.64
N PRO A 50 -9.34 -8.95 -5.33
CA PRO A 50 -8.37 -9.91 -4.81
C PRO A 50 -8.65 -11.32 -5.32
N ARG A 51 -7.58 -12.06 -5.66
CA ARG A 51 -7.67 -13.50 -5.90
C ARG A 51 -7.52 -14.29 -4.61
N GLU A 52 -6.48 -14.00 -3.85
CA GLU A 52 -6.15 -14.62 -2.58
C GLU A 52 -5.43 -13.58 -1.69
N ALA A 53 -6.21 -12.64 -1.15
CA ALA A 53 -5.67 -11.56 -0.34
C ALA A 53 -5.02 -12.11 0.95
N GLY A 54 -3.73 -11.83 1.12
CA GLY A 54 -2.97 -12.19 2.32
C GLY A 54 -2.97 -11.09 3.39
N LEU A 55 -2.97 -9.82 2.96
CA LEU A 55 -3.15 -8.66 3.83
C LEU A 55 -4.25 -7.78 3.25
N THR A 56 -5.09 -7.24 4.13
CA THR A 56 -6.16 -6.29 3.77
C THR A 56 -6.22 -5.17 4.79
N GLU A 57 -6.59 -3.98 4.33
CA GLU A 57 -6.84 -2.79 5.13
C GLU A 57 -7.98 -2.01 4.48
N CYS A 58 -8.96 -1.57 5.25
CA CYS A 58 -10.09 -0.80 4.73
C CYS A 58 -10.09 0.62 5.30
N SER A 59 -10.09 1.62 4.41
CA SER A 59 -10.19 3.03 4.78
C SER A 59 -11.00 3.78 3.73
N GLU A 60 -11.88 4.68 4.18
CA GLU A 60 -12.77 5.50 3.32
C GLU A 60 -13.54 4.67 2.27
N GLU A 61 -14.01 3.48 2.65
CA GLU A 61 -14.74 2.52 1.79
C GLU A 61 -13.91 1.95 0.62
N VAL A 62 -12.60 2.10 0.64
CA VAL A 62 -11.66 1.46 -0.28
C VAL A 62 -10.92 0.36 0.47
N THR A 63 -10.85 -0.82 -0.14
CA THR A 63 -10.08 -1.94 0.41
C THR A 63 -8.71 -1.98 -0.24
N PHE A 64 -7.68 -1.69 0.54
CA PHE A 64 -6.30 -1.86 0.14
C PHE A 64 -5.82 -3.25 0.51
N PHE A 65 -5.10 -3.92 -0.38
CA PHE A 65 -4.68 -5.29 -0.11
C PHE A 65 -3.37 -5.67 -0.79
N MET A 66 -2.78 -6.77 -0.34
CA MET A 66 -1.66 -7.44 -1.01
C MET A 66 -2.00 -8.93 -1.11
N GLU A 67 -1.72 -9.53 -2.26
CA GLU A 67 -1.95 -10.96 -2.50
C GLU A 67 -1.00 -11.81 -1.65
N GLU A 68 -1.44 -13.02 -1.26
CA GLU A 68 -0.66 -13.96 -0.46
C GLU A 68 0.74 -14.22 -1.06
N GLN A 69 0.80 -14.39 -2.38
CA GLN A 69 2.04 -14.61 -3.12
C GLN A 69 3.04 -13.44 -3.06
N ASP A 70 2.58 -12.24 -2.72
CA ASP A 70 3.38 -11.01 -2.73
C ASP A 70 3.80 -10.58 -1.31
N LEU A 71 3.30 -11.25 -0.26
CA LEU A 71 3.58 -10.93 1.15
C LEU A 71 5.06 -10.94 1.52
N TRP A 72 5.88 -11.71 0.78
CA TRP A 72 7.33 -11.72 0.98
C TRP A 72 7.94 -10.31 0.90
N TYR A 73 7.32 -9.40 0.13
CA TYR A 73 7.80 -8.03 -0.03
C TYR A 73 7.76 -7.26 1.31
N LEU A 74 6.68 -7.42 2.09
CA LEU A 74 6.48 -6.75 3.37
C LEU A 74 6.93 -7.58 4.58
N LYS A 75 7.65 -8.69 4.36
CA LYS A 75 8.03 -9.58 5.45
C LYS A 75 8.90 -8.89 6.50
N GLY A 76 8.38 -8.79 7.73
CA GLY A 76 9.02 -8.10 8.85
C GLY A 76 8.78 -6.59 8.89
N TYR A 77 7.91 -6.07 8.02
CA TYR A 77 7.60 -4.65 7.95
C TYR A 77 6.09 -4.38 8.00
N THR A 78 5.74 -3.20 8.50
CA THR A 78 4.44 -2.57 8.32
C THR A 78 4.56 -1.50 7.23
N LEU A 79 3.71 -1.58 6.21
CA LEU A 79 3.56 -0.55 5.20
C LEU A 79 2.60 0.52 5.71
N ARG A 80 3.09 1.74 5.91
CA ARG A 80 2.24 2.91 6.15
C ARG A 80 2.16 3.78 4.90
N VAL A 81 0.94 4.04 4.47
CA VAL A 81 0.64 4.94 3.37
C VAL A 81 0.07 6.23 3.95
N LYS A 82 0.77 7.34 3.71
CA LYS A 82 0.40 8.66 4.21
C LYS A 82 0.25 9.63 3.06
N TYR A 83 -0.65 10.59 3.22
CA TYR A 83 -0.76 11.73 2.33
C TYR A 83 0.22 12.82 2.78
N GLU A 84 0.96 13.38 1.85
CA GLU A 84 1.92 14.46 2.07
C GLU A 84 1.42 15.74 1.41
N GLU A 85 0.81 16.61 2.24
CA GLU A 85 0.17 17.86 1.80
C GLU A 85 1.10 18.79 1.02
N SER A 86 2.41 18.78 1.31
CA SER A 86 3.40 19.63 0.63
C SER A 86 3.65 19.23 -0.82
N LEU A 87 3.40 17.96 -1.16
CA LEU A 87 3.61 17.41 -2.50
C LEU A 87 2.30 17.13 -3.24
N ASP A 88 1.15 17.23 -2.54
CA ASP A 88 -0.16 16.74 -3.02
C ASP A 88 -0.07 15.28 -3.53
N ASP A 89 0.68 14.46 -2.81
CA ASP A 89 1.03 13.09 -3.20
C ASP A 89 1.03 12.15 -1.98
N ILE A 90 1.22 10.86 -2.24
CA ILE A 90 1.32 9.81 -1.23
C ILE A 90 2.78 9.42 -0.97
N SER A 91 3.07 9.10 0.28
CA SER A 91 4.36 8.56 0.72
C SER A 91 4.18 7.16 1.30
N TYR A 92 5.15 6.30 1.00
CA TYR A 92 5.22 4.94 1.51
C TYR A 92 6.34 4.86 2.55
N ILE A 93 5.98 4.48 3.77
CA ILE A 93 6.92 4.31 4.88
C ILE A 93 6.90 2.84 5.30
N TYR A 94 8.06 2.23 5.38
CA TYR A 94 8.23 0.85 5.84
C TYR A 94 8.80 0.86 7.26
N GLU A 95 8.02 0.39 8.23
CA GLU A 95 8.43 0.30 9.63
C GLU A 95 8.74 -1.15 10.00
N GLU A 96 9.94 -1.41 10.52
CA GLU A 96 10.34 -2.75 10.94
C GLU A 96 9.55 -3.20 12.17
N GLU A 97 9.02 -4.42 12.14
CA GLU A 97 8.23 -4.98 13.23
C GLU A 97 9.13 -5.37 14.39
N GLY A 98 8.95 -4.72 15.54
CA GLY A 98 9.76 -4.98 16.74
C GLY A 98 10.93 -4.04 16.95
N ALA A 99 11.01 -2.92 16.20
CA ALA A 99 11.85 -1.79 16.56
C ALA A 99 11.34 -1.16 17.88
N VAL A 100 11.79 -1.73 19.01
CA VAL A 100 11.73 -1.10 20.32
C VAL A 100 12.72 0.07 20.30
N ASN A 101 12.19 1.29 20.34
CA ASN A 101 12.98 2.48 20.69
C ASN A 101 13.46 2.39 22.15
#